data_AF-A0A6N8EU81-F1
#
_entry.id   AF-A0A6N8EU81-F1
#
_cell.length_a   1.000
_cell.length_b   1.000
_cell.length_c   1.000
_cell.angle_alpha   90.00
_cell.angle_beta   90.00
_cell.angle_gamma   90.00
#
_symmetry.space_group_name_H-M   'P 1'
#
loop_
_entity.id
_entity.type
_entity.pdbx_description
1 polymer ?
#
loop_
_entity_poly.entity_id
_entity_poly.type
_entity_poly.pdbx_seq_one_letter_code
_entity_poly.pdbx_strand_id
1 'polypeptide(L)' 'MKYKKTQRGDFMMAELLLKAQQDQDQEATLQILNCFTPKIKASLQQVPADQREDLKQELYVKMLEVIQNFDLSELK' A
#
# COMPACT_ATOMS: atom_id res chain seq x y z
N MET A 1 21.66 -21.43 -0.01
CA MET A 1 20.97 -20.49 0.91
C MET A 1 19.47 -20.58 0.68
N LYS A 2 18.70 -20.97 1.69
CA LYS A 2 17.24 -21.15 1.58
C LYS A 2 16.55 -19.80 1.77
N TYR A 3 15.92 -19.26 0.73
CA TYR A 3 14.97 -18.16 0.85
C TYR A 3 13.71 -18.69 1.54
N LYS A 4 13.61 -18.54 2.87
CA LYS A 4 12.40 -18.81 3.66
C LYS A 4 12.07 -17.61 4.55
N LYS A 5 11.87 -16.44 3.95
CA LYS A 5 11.44 -15.23 4.68
C LYS A 5 10.33 -14.43 3.97
N THR A 6 9.63 -15.01 3.00
CA THR A 6 8.65 -14.27 2.17
C THR A 6 7.19 -14.56 2.55
N GLN A 7 6.84 -15.74 3.09
CA GLN A 7 5.43 -16.09 3.26
C GLN A 7 4.67 -15.35 4.39
N ARG A 8 5.36 -14.72 5.35
CA ARG A 8 4.70 -14.01 6.47
C ARG A 8 4.25 -12.59 6.10
N GLY A 9 4.93 -11.94 5.16
CA GLY A 9 4.58 -10.58 4.71
C GLY A 9 3.39 -10.58 3.76
N ASP A 10 3.35 -11.54 2.84
CA ASP A 10 2.28 -11.67 1.84
C ASP A 10 0.93 -12.00 2.51
N PHE A 11 0.95 -12.87 3.53
CA PHE A 11 -0.24 -13.21 4.32
C PHE A 11 -0.79 -12.00 5.10
N MET A 12 0.09 -11.13 5.59
CA MET A 12 -0.29 -9.92 6.32
C MET A 12 -0.88 -8.84 5.41
N MET A 13 -0.37 -8.68 4.19
CA MET A 13 -0.94 -7.71 3.23
C MET A 13 -2.31 -8.15 2.72
N ALA A 14 -2.49 -9.44 2.44
CA ALA A 14 -3.78 -9.98 2.04
C ALA A 14 -4.86 -9.78 3.12
N GLU A 15 -4.52 -10.03 4.38
CA GLU A 15 -5.42 -9.81 5.51
C GLU A 15 -5.80 -8.33 5.67
N LEU A 16 -4.83 -7.42 5.53
CA LEU A 16 -5.11 -5.98 5.59
C LEU A 16 -5.99 -5.51 4.42
N LEU A 17 -5.79 -6.04 3.21
CA LEU A 17 -6.64 -5.74 2.05
C LEU A 17 -8.08 -6.21 2.25
N LEU A 18 -8.27 -7.41 2.82
CA LEU A 18 -9.59 -7.92 3.18
C LEU A 18 -10.29 -7.00 4.19
N LYS A 19 -9.62 -6.62 5.28
CA LYS A 19 -10.17 -5.72 6.30
C LYS A 19 -10.48 -4.33 5.74
N ALA A 20 -9.58 -3.78 4.92
CA ALA A 20 -9.76 -2.47 4.31
C ALA A 20 -10.98 -2.42 3.38
N GLN A 21 -11.25 -3.48 2.61
CA GLN A 21 -12.38 -3.52 1.68
C GLN A 21 -13.69 -3.99 2.32
N GLN A 22 -13.67 -5.11 3.07
CA GLN A 22 -14.88 -5.76 3.56
C GLN A 22 -15.41 -5.12 4.84
N ASP A 23 -14.50 -4.82 5.78
CA ASP A 23 -14.86 -4.26 7.08
C ASP A 23 -14.83 -2.72 7.08
N GLN A 24 -14.48 -2.12 5.93
CA GLN A 24 -14.21 -0.68 5.77
C GLN A 24 -13.23 -0.15 6.83
N ASP A 25 -12.26 -1.00 7.21
CA ASP A 25 -11.31 -0.70 8.28
C ASP A 25 -10.30 0.36 7.80
N GLN A 26 -10.49 1.59 8.30
CA GLN A 26 -9.62 2.72 8.02
C GLN A 26 -8.21 2.51 8.57
N GLU A 27 -8.08 1.80 9.70
CA GLU A 27 -6.78 1.50 10.29
C GLU A 27 -6.01 0.49 9.43
N ALA A 28 -6.70 -0.52 8.87
CA ALA A 28 -6.11 -1.43 7.91
C ALA A 28 -5.61 -0.69 6.64
N THR A 29 -6.41 0.25 6.15
CA THR A 29 -6.03 1.12 5.02
C THR A 29 -4.77 1.94 5.34
N LEU A 30 -4.73 2.57 6.52
CA LEU A 30 -3.58 3.33 6.98
C LEU A 30 -2.32 2.46 7.13
N GLN A 31 -2.46 1.23 7.63
CA GLN A 31 -1.35 0.30 7.74
C GLN A 31 -0.77 -0.06 6.37
N ILE A 32 -1.63 -0.33 5.38
CA ILE A 32 -1.18 -0.55 4.00
C ILE A 32 -0.40 0.68 3.50
N LEU A 33 -0.96 1.88 3.61
CA LEU A 33 -0.28 3.11 3.18
C LEU A 33 1.06 3.32 3.89
N ASN A 34 1.14 3.02 5.19
CA ASN A 34 2.36 3.13 5.97
C ASN A 34 3.45 2.15 5.50
N CYS A 35 3.08 0.94 5.06
CA CYS A 35 4.04 0.00 4.48
C CYS A 35 4.70 0.52 3.20
N PHE A 36 3.99 1.31 2.39
CA PHE A 36 4.53 1.88 1.15
C PHE A 36 5.18 3.25 1.34
N THR A 37 4.91 3.96 2.44
CA THR A 37 5.45 5.29 2.73
C THR A 37 6.98 5.39 2.59
N PRO A 38 7.81 4.44 3.06
CA PRO A 38 9.26 4.48 2.84
C PRO A 38 9.64 4.44 1.35
N LYS A 39 8.94 3.63 0.55
CA LYS A 39 9.19 3.50 -0.90
C LYS A 39 8.75 4.74 -1.67
N ILE A 40 7.61 5.32 -1.30
CA ILE A 40 7.11 6.59 -1.85
C ILE A 40 8.11 7.71 -1.55
N LYS A 41 8.52 7.87 -0.29
CA LYS A 41 9.50 8.88 0.11
C LYS A 41 10.82 8.75 -0.65
N ALA A 42 11.32 7.53 -0.84
CA ALA A 42 12.53 7.28 -1.61
C ALA A 42 12.37 7.66 -3.09
N SER A 43 11.22 7.35 -3.68
CA SER A 43 10.93 7.69 -5.09
C SER A 43 10.80 9.20 -5.30
N LEU A 44 10.14 9.90 -4.37
CA LEU A 44 9.96 11.36 -4.42
C LEU A 44 11.27 12.16 -4.30
N GLN A 45 12.36 11.57 -3.81
CA GLN A 45 13.66 12.27 -3.79
C GLN A 45 14.17 12.61 -5.20
N GLN A 46 13.72 11.87 -6.21
CA GLN A 46 14.11 12.08 -7.61
C GLN A 46 13.29 13.17 -8.31
N VAL A 47 12.27 13.71 -7.63
CA VAL A 47 11.32 14.68 -8.17
C VAL A 47 11.77 16.10 -7.79
N PRO A 48 11.57 17.12 -8.64
CA PRO A 48 11.78 18.53 -8.28
C PRO A 48 11.03 18.92 -7.00
N ALA A 49 11.67 19.70 -6.13
CA ALA A 49 11.17 19.95 -4.77
C ALA A 49 9.78 20.64 -4.75
N ASP A 50 9.54 21.52 -5.72
CA ASP A 50 8.29 22.23 -5.98
C ASP A 50 7.13 21.32 -6.40
N GLN A 51 7.42 20.13 -6.93
CA GLN A 51 6.40 19.17 -7.40
C GLN A 51 6.19 17.97 -6.46
N ARG A 52 7.05 17.82 -5.45
CA ARG A 52 7.07 16.65 -4.57
C ARG A 52 5.78 16.45 -3.78
N GLU A 53 5.21 17.52 -3.23
CA GLU A 53 4.04 17.39 -2.36
C GLU A 53 2.77 17.07 -3.18
N ASP A 54 2.61 17.71 -4.34
CA ASP A 54 1.49 17.43 -5.24
C ASP A 54 1.52 15.98 -5.72
N LEU A 55 2.69 15.52 -6.21
CA LEU A 55 2.85 14.14 -6.64
C LEU A 55 2.69 13.15 -5.49
N LYS A 56 3.15 13.50 -4.29
CA LYS A 56 2.94 12.67 -3.09
C LYS A 56 1.46 12.45 -2.84
N GLN A 57 0.65 13.51 -2.86
CA GLN A 57 -0.78 13.43 -2.65
C GLN A 57 -1.46 12.60 -3.74
N GLU A 58 -1.12 12.82 -5.01
CA GLU A 58 -1.66 12.03 -6.13
C GLU A 58 -1.39 10.53 -5.96
N LEU A 59 -0.17 10.16 -5.54
CA LEU A 59 0.19 8.77 -5.28
C LEU A 59 -0.64 8.17 -4.14
N TYR A 60 -0.89 8.91 -3.05
CA TYR A 60 -1.74 8.43 -1.96
C TYR A 60 -3.19 8.25 -2.41
N VAL A 61 -3.74 9.17 -3.20
CA VAL A 61 -5.10 9.03 -3.75
C VAL A 61 -5.20 7.79 -4.64
N LYS A 62 -4.27 7.60 -5.58
CA LYS A 62 -4.23 6.40 -6.43
C LYS A 62 -4.09 5.11 -5.61
N MET A 63 -3.32 5.14 -4.53
CA MET A 63 -3.22 3.97 -3.65
C MET A 63 -4.55 3.64 -2.97
N LEU A 64 -5.30 4.64 -2.52
CA LEU A 64 -6.63 4.42 -1.95
C LEU A 64 -7.58 3.81 -2.98
N GLU A 65 -7.58 4.31 -4.21
CA GLU A 65 -8.36 3.75 -5.31
C GLU A 65 -7.97 2.30 -5.62
N VAL A 66 -6.68 2.00 -5.66
CA VAL A 66 -6.20 0.63 -5.88
C VAL A 66 -6.61 -0.27 -4.72
N ILE A 67 -6.46 0.16 -3.47
CA ILE A 67 -6.86 -0.63 -2.30
C ILE A 67 -8.36 -0.95 -2.35
N GLN A 68 -9.21 -0.01 -2.77
CA GLN A 68 -10.66 -0.22 -2.85
C GLN A 68 -11.09 -1.13 -4.01
N ASN A 69 -10.37 -1.07 -5.13
CA ASN A 69 -10.74 -1.79 -6.36
C ASN A 69 -9.92 -3.06 -6.61
N PHE A 70 -9.00 -3.41 -5.70
CA PHE A 70 -8.16 -4.60 -5.84
C PHE A 70 -9.04 -5.85 -5.87
N ASP A 71 -8.85 -6.70 -6.89
CA ASP A 71 -9.60 -7.94 -7.00
C ASP A 71 -9.11 -8.97 -5.97
N LEU A 72 -9.94 -9.25 -4.97
CA LEU A 72 -9.66 -10.23 -3.92
C LEU A 72 -10.02 -11.66 -4.34
N SER A 73 -10.52 -11.89 -5.56
CA SER A 73 -10.90 -13.24 -6.04
C SER A 73 -9.70 -14.19 -6.08
N GLU A 74 -8.50 -13.68 -6.34
CA GLU A 74 -7.25 -14.45 -6.36
C GLU A 74 -6.70 -14.76 -4.95
N LEU A 75 -7.26 -14.16 -3.90
CA LEU A 75 -6.85 -14.38 -2.50
C LEU A 75 -7.75 -15.40 -1.77
N LYS A 76 -8.77 -15.94 -2.43
CA LYS A 76 -9.72 -16.93 -1.88
C LYS A 76 -9.30 -18.37 -2.12
#